data_AF-A0A961QAN7-F1
#
_entry.id   AF-A0A961QAN7-F1
#
_cell.length_a   1.000
_cell.length_b   1.000
_cell.length_c   1.000
_cell.angle_alpha   90.00
_cell.angle_beta   90.00
_cell.angle_gamma   90.00
#
_symmetry.space_group_name_H-M   'P 1'
#
loop_
_entity.id
_entity.type
_entity.pdbx_description
1 polymer ?
#
loop_
_entity_poly.entity_id
_entity_poly.type
_entity_poly.pdbx_seq_one_letter_code
_entity_poly.pdbx_strand_id
1 'polypeptide(L)'
;MQKGQVAARAPIKVSVEAGKDYWWCACGRSASQPFCDGSHKGSEFCPVKWTAEADGDKWFCACKQTDGQPFCDGSHKALGEAETSDRPVIQPRESGPLAVKNLKTFVDHDGNAIEVKPVMALCRCGHSKNKPFCDGSHKEAGFSSANETENPDGRVFAYEGGDITVQYNKLLCSHAAECGRRNLAVFDPGKKPWVQPDEGSVESVLEVLHACPSGALARRSAEGASEHLVGEEVMIRVEKNGPYQVRNLALEGARFAATASERKYVLCRCGLSRNKPFCDGTHRDAGWRDGS
;
A
#
# COMPACT_ATOMS: atom_id res chain seq x y z
N MET A 1 1.65 -34.15 -24.70
CA MET A 1 2.95 -33.74 -24.13
C MET A 1 2.72 -33.09 -22.79
N GLN A 2 3.52 -33.41 -21.79
CA GLN A 2 3.43 -32.76 -20.49
C GLN A 2 3.89 -31.30 -20.62
N LYS A 3 3.16 -30.39 -19.97
CA LYS A 3 3.43 -28.95 -20.01
C LYS A 3 4.26 -28.56 -18.81
N GLY A 4 5.20 -27.63 -19.00
CA GLY A 4 5.99 -27.06 -17.90
C GLY A 4 5.14 -26.19 -16.98
N GLN A 5 5.70 -25.81 -15.83
CA GLN A 5 5.04 -24.86 -14.95
C GLN A 5 4.95 -23.47 -15.61
N VAL A 6 3.91 -22.72 -15.29
CA VAL A 6 3.73 -21.36 -15.80
C VAL A 6 4.78 -20.43 -15.18
N ALA A 7 5.73 -19.94 -15.98
CA ALA A 7 6.74 -18.97 -15.50
C ALA A 7 6.23 -17.52 -15.60
N ALA A 8 5.47 -17.20 -16.65
CA ALA A 8 4.71 -15.95 -16.76
C ALA A 8 3.49 -16.14 -17.68
N ARG A 9 2.47 -15.29 -17.54
CA ARG A 9 1.24 -15.31 -18.36
C ARG A 9 1.27 -14.34 -19.56
N ALA A 10 2.46 -13.85 -19.93
CA ALA A 10 2.70 -13.04 -21.12
C ALA A 10 3.98 -13.52 -21.84
N PRO A 11 4.08 -13.38 -23.17
CA PRO A 11 5.28 -13.77 -23.91
C PRO A 11 6.46 -12.83 -23.63
N ILE A 12 7.68 -13.35 -23.74
CA ILE A 12 8.90 -12.55 -23.58
C ILE A 12 9.47 -12.26 -24.96
N LYS A 13 9.59 -10.97 -25.30
CA LYS A 13 10.23 -10.51 -26.52
C LYS A 13 11.75 -10.59 -26.36
N VAL A 14 12.42 -11.23 -27.30
CA VAL A 14 13.88 -11.31 -27.37
C VAL A 14 14.32 -10.92 -28.77
N SER A 15 15.28 -10.00 -28.88
CA SER A 15 15.97 -9.71 -30.13
C SER A 15 17.02 -10.79 -30.36
N VAL A 16 16.87 -11.55 -31.45
CA VAL A 16 17.72 -12.70 -31.79
C VAL A 16 18.70 -12.38 -32.92
N GLU A 17 19.81 -13.10 -32.95
CA GLU A 17 20.89 -12.98 -33.94
C GLU A 17 20.89 -14.20 -34.86
N ALA A 18 20.97 -14.00 -36.17
CA ALA A 18 21.02 -15.05 -37.19
C ALA A 18 22.18 -16.03 -36.91
N GLY A 19 21.90 -17.33 -37.06
CA GLY A 19 22.82 -18.43 -36.80
C GLY A 19 23.04 -18.78 -35.33
N LYS A 20 22.49 -17.99 -34.38
CA LYS A 20 22.66 -18.25 -32.94
C LYS A 20 21.68 -19.29 -32.44
N ASP A 21 22.21 -20.19 -31.60
CA ASP A 21 21.44 -21.22 -30.91
C ASP A 21 20.84 -20.68 -29.61
N TYR A 22 19.54 -20.87 -29.45
CA TYR A 22 18.79 -20.52 -28.25
C TYR A 22 18.21 -21.78 -27.62
N TRP A 23 18.34 -21.90 -26.30
CA TRP A 23 17.87 -23.04 -25.52
C TRP A 23 16.69 -22.61 -24.67
N TRP A 24 15.47 -22.78 -25.19
CA TRP A 24 14.25 -22.37 -24.51
C TRP A 24 13.95 -23.26 -23.30
N CYS A 25 13.58 -22.64 -22.19
CA CYS A 25 13.20 -23.34 -20.97
C CYS A 25 11.81 -23.98 -21.12
N ALA A 26 11.75 -25.31 -21.25
CA ALA A 26 10.49 -26.05 -21.31
C ALA A 26 9.85 -26.30 -19.94
N CYS A 27 10.65 -26.38 -18.86
CA CYS A 27 10.17 -26.73 -17.53
C CYS A 27 9.47 -25.58 -16.78
N GLY A 28 9.78 -24.32 -17.12
CA GLY A 28 9.29 -23.12 -16.44
C GLY A 28 9.98 -22.75 -15.12
N ARG A 29 11.07 -23.45 -14.74
CA ARG A 29 11.82 -23.22 -13.49
C ARG A 29 13.00 -22.26 -13.61
N SER A 30 13.42 -21.93 -14.83
CA SER A 30 14.59 -21.07 -15.05
C SER A 30 14.38 -19.67 -14.49
N ALA A 31 15.38 -19.16 -13.78
CA ALA A 31 15.46 -17.77 -13.35
C ALA A 31 15.79 -16.82 -14.53
N SER A 32 16.36 -17.36 -15.61
CA SER A 32 16.77 -16.62 -16.82
C SER A 32 15.75 -16.80 -17.96
N GLN A 33 14.45 -16.67 -17.67
CA GLN A 33 13.41 -16.78 -18.70
C GLN A 33 13.67 -15.81 -19.88
N PRO A 34 13.42 -16.21 -21.13
CA PRO A 34 12.75 -17.44 -21.54
C PRO A 34 13.69 -18.65 -21.70
N PHE A 35 14.98 -18.50 -21.43
CA PHE A 35 16.01 -19.50 -21.73
C PHE A 35 16.34 -20.38 -20.54
N CYS A 36 16.99 -21.51 -20.81
CA CYS A 36 17.37 -22.49 -19.82
C CYS A 36 18.64 -22.06 -19.07
N ASP A 37 18.59 -22.18 -17.74
CA ASP A 37 19.71 -21.96 -16.80
C ASP A 37 20.19 -23.25 -16.12
N GLY A 38 19.59 -24.40 -16.47
CA GLY A 38 19.88 -25.70 -15.85
C GLY A 38 18.91 -26.11 -14.75
N SER A 39 17.95 -25.27 -14.35
CA SER A 39 16.93 -25.56 -13.32
C SER A 39 15.96 -26.70 -13.66
N HIS A 40 16.08 -27.32 -14.84
CA HIS A 40 15.33 -28.51 -15.23
C HIS A 40 15.93 -29.82 -14.68
N LYS A 41 17.16 -29.81 -14.15
CA LYS A 41 17.79 -31.01 -13.56
C LYS A 41 16.87 -31.65 -12.51
N GLY A 42 16.67 -32.96 -12.60
CA GLY A 42 15.74 -33.70 -11.73
C GLY A 42 14.28 -33.63 -12.17
N SER A 43 13.99 -33.15 -13.39
CA SER A 43 12.69 -33.27 -14.04
C SER A 43 12.82 -33.98 -15.39
N GLU A 44 11.69 -34.39 -15.96
CA GLU A 44 11.62 -35.01 -17.30
C GLU A 44 11.72 -34.01 -18.46
N PHE A 45 11.82 -32.71 -18.16
CA PHE A 45 11.88 -31.67 -19.18
C PHE A 45 13.32 -31.42 -19.65
N CYS A 46 13.51 -31.44 -20.98
CA CYS A 46 14.73 -30.96 -21.62
C CYS A 46 14.50 -29.58 -22.27
N PRO A 47 15.50 -28.68 -22.30
CA PRO A 47 15.39 -27.43 -23.02
C PRO A 47 15.25 -27.67 -24.52
N VAL A 48 14.45 -26.84 -25.19
CA VAL A 48 14.24 -26.93 -26.64
C VAL A 48 15.25 -26.04 -27.35
N LYS A 49 16.09 -26.66 -28.18
CA LYS A 49 17.01 -25.94 -29.05
C LYS A 49 16.26 -25.32 -30.22
N TRP A 50 16.51 -24.05 -30.51
CA TRP A 50 16.07 -23.37 -31.71
C TRP A 50 17.19 -22.48 -32.24
N THR A 51 17.46 -22.54 -33.54
CA THR A 51 18.48 -21.72 -34.21
C THR A 51 17.79 -20.60 -34.98
N ALA A 52 18.23 -19.36 -34.78
CA ALA A 52 17.66 -18.23 -35.49
C ALA A 52 18.12 -18.21 -36.96
N GLU A 53 17.18 -18.16 -37.90
CA GLU A 53 17.50 -18.07 -39.33
C GLU A 53 17.88 -16.64 -39.76
N ALA A 54 17.38 -15.63 -39.04
CA ALA A 54 17.60 -14.22 -39.32
C ALA A 54 17.55 -13.41 -38.02
N ASP A 55 18.14 -12.21 -38.06
CA ASP A 55 18.03 -11.23 -37.01
C ASP A 55 16.58 -10.77 -36.84
N GLY A 56 16.15 -10.49 -35.61
CA GLY A 56 14.87 -9.83 -35.36
C GLY A 56 14.25 -10.13 -34.01
N ASP A 57 13.07 -9.57 -33.76
CA ASP A 57 12.33 -9.80 -32.52
C ASP A 57 11.51 -11.09 -32.60
N LYS A 58 11.68 -11.98 -31.62
CA LYS A 58 10.87 -13.18 -31.43
C LYS A 58 10.17 -13.17 -30.08
N TRP A 59 8.97 -13.72 -30.04
CA TRP A 59 8.13 -13.80 -28.84
C TRP A 59 8.14 -15.22 -28.30
N PHE A 60 9.01 -15.48 -27.33
CA PHE A 60 9.13 -16.79 -26.69
C PHE A 60 8.01 -17.03 -25.69
N CYS A 61 7.55 -18.27 -25.59
CA CYS A 61 6.54 -18.65 -24.63
C CYS A 61 7.10 -18.66 -23.20
N ALA A 62 6.48 -17.93 -22.29
CA ALA A 62 6.81 -17.97 -20.87
C ALA A 62 5.80 -18.79 -20.03
N CYS A 63 4.59 -19.05 -20.54
CA CYS A 63 3.59 -19.82 -19.80
C CYS A 63 3.81 -21.33 -19.87
N LYS A 64 4.63 -21.79 -20.82
CA LYS A 64 4.95 -23.21 -21.08
C LYS A 64 3.77 -24.07 -21.50
N GLN A 65 2.64 -23.43 -21.82
CA GLN A 65 1.42 -24.08 -22.30
C GLN A 65 1.30 -24.10 -23.83
N THR A 66 2.25 -23.49 -24.55
CA THR A 66 2.23 -23.46 -26.02
C THR A 66 2.31 -24.87 -26.63
N ASP A 67 1.56 -25.09 -27.71
CA ASP A 67 1.73 -26.21 -28.62
C ASP A 67 2.76 -25.91 -29.73
N GLY A 68 3.02 -24.63 -30.02
CA GLY A 68 4.02 -24.13 -30.98
C GLY A 68 5.38 -23.81 -30.38
N GLN A 69 5.97 -24.73 -29.61
CA GLN A 69 7.28 -24.51 -28.99
C GLN A 69 8.36 -24.11 -30.02
N PRO A 70 9.25 -23.14 -29.70
CA PRO A 70 9.40 -22.45 -28.41
C PRO A 70 8.61 -21.12 -28.30
N PHE A 71 7.80 -20.79 -29.30
CA PHE A 71 7.18 -19.47 -29.45
C PHE A 71 5.81 -19.37 -28.80
N CYS A 72 5.34 -18.14 -28.65
CA CYS A 72 4.00 -17.87 -28.18
C CYS A 72 2.96 -18.11 -29.28
N ASP A 73 1.97 -18.96 -29.00
CA ASP A 73 0.79 -19.21 -29.84
C ASP A 73 -0.50 -18.59 -29.26
N GLY A 74 -0.40 -17.90 -28.12
CA GLY A 74 -1.55 -17.33 -27.42
C GLY A 74 -2.21 -18.24 -26.38
N SER A 75 -1.70 -19.46 -26.15
CA SER A 75 -2.23 -20.40 -25.13
C SER A 75 -2.27 -19.81 -23.72
N HIS A 76 -1.44 -18.79 -23.43
CA HIS A 76 -1.47 -18.07 -22.16
C HIS A 76 -2.80 -17.35 -21.90
N LYS A 77 -3.58 -17.00 -22.93
CA LYS A 77 -4.89 -16.34 -22.77
C LYS A 77 -5.89 -17.22 -22.01
N ALA A 78 -5.79 -18.54 -22.14
CA ALA A 78 -6.64 -19.48 -21.41
C ALA A 78 -6.26 -19.61 -19.92
N LEU A 79 -5.13 -19.03 -19.50
CA LEU A 79 -4.64 -19.07 -18.11
C LEU A 79 -5.11 -17.88 -17.25
N GLY A 80 -5.93 -16.98 -17.83
CA GLY A 80 -6.20 -15.66 -17.28
C GLY A 80 -5.04 -14.68 -17.50
N GLU A 81 -5.25 -13.40 -17.23
CA GLU A 81 -4.15 -12.43 -17.22
C GLU A 81 -3.16 -12.78 -16.08
N ALA A 82 -1.90 -12.32 -16.18
CA ALA A 82 -1.02 -12.32 -15.02
C ALA A 82 -1.79 -11.63 -13.89
N GLU A 83 -1.89 -12.28 -12.72
CA GLU A 83 -2.62 -11.74 -11.57
C GLU A 83 -1.99 -10.39 -11.20
N THR A 84 -2.48 -9.29 -11.79
CA THR A 84 -2.51 -8.02 -11.08
C THR A 84 -3.49 -8.29 -9.96
N SER A 85 -2.96 -8.73 -8.82
CA SER A 85 -3.74 -9.06 -7.64
C SER A 85 -4.93 -8.10 -7.52
N ASP A 86 -6.18 -8.60 -7.50
CA ASP A 86 -7.38 -7.79 -7.25
C ASP A 86 -7.35 -7.17 -5.82
N ARG A 87 -6.25 -7.38 -5.08
CA ARG A 87 -5.99 -6.72 -3.81
C ARG A 87 -6.00 -5.20 -4.00
N PRO A 88 -6.80 -4.49 -3.20
CA PRO A 88 -6.71 -3.04 -3.04
C PRO A 88 -5.33 -2.64 -2.53
N VAL A 89 -4.63 -1.74 -3.23
CA VAL A 89 -3.27 -1.34 -2.87
C VAL A 89 -3.00 0.13 -3.16
N ILE A 90 -2.19 0.74 -2.30
CA ILE A 90 -1.65 2.08 -2.45
C ILE A 90 -0.13 1.98 -2.64
N GLN A 91 0.38 2.63 -3.69
CA GLN A 91 1.80 2.77 -3.96
C GLN A 91 2.17 4.25 -4.02
N PRO A 92 2.88 4.79 -3.00
CA PRO A 92 3.44 6.13 -3.07
C PRO A 92 4.52 6.20 -4.16
N ARG A 93 4.34 7.09 -5.14
CA ARG A 93 5.40 7.37 -6.13
C ARG A 93 6.41 8.34 -5.53
N GLU A 94 7.69 8.10 -5.77
CA GLU A 94 8.77 9.01 -5.37
C GLU A 94 8.49 10.43 -5.88
N SER A 95 8.51 11.40 -4.96
CA SER A 95 8.18 12.81 -5.19
C SER A 95 6.94 13.05 -6.06
N GLY A 96 5.97 12.12 -5.98
CA GLY A 96 4.79 12.08 -6.85
C GLY A 96 3.53 11.63 -6.11
N PRO A 97 2.45 11.31 -6.86
CA PRO A 97 1.15 10.98 -6.28
C PRO A 97 1.13 9.62 -5.57
N LEU A 98 0.03 9.35 -4.87
CA LEU A 98 -0.32 8.00 -4.42
C LEU A 98 -1.03 7.28 -5.58
N ALA A 99 -0.42 6.23 -6.15
CA ALA A 99 -1.10 5.37 -7.10
C ALA A 99 -1.96 4.36 -6.35
N VAL A 100 -3.28 4.47 -6.48
CA VAL A 100 -4.25 3.59 -5.82
C VAL A 100 -4.83 2.64 -6.87
N LYS A 101 -4.87 1.35 -6.56
CA LYS A 101 -5.42 0.31 -7.45
C LYS A 101 -6.50 -0.49 -6.74
N ASN A 102 -7.52 -0.90 -7.51
CA ASN A 102 -8.59 -1.80 -7.08
C ASN A 102 -9.31 -1.36 -5.78
N LEU A 103 -9.41 -0.05 -5.55
CA LEU A 103 -10.14 0.51 -4.40
C LEU A 103 -11.64 0.21 -4.54
N LYS A 104 -12.27 -0.27 -3.46
CA LYS A 104 -13.69 -0.60 -3.44
C LYS A 104 -14.55 0.61 -3.02
N THR A 105 -14.18 1.30 -1.94
CA THR A 105 -14.94 2.46 -1.42
C THR A 105 -14.07 3.70 -1.31
N PHE A 106 -14.50 4.80 -1.93
CA PHE A 106 -13.87 6.12 -1.79
C PHE A 106 -14.94 7.15 -1.43
N VAL A 107 -14.76 7.88 -0.33
CA VAL A 107 -15.74 8.88 0.13
C VAL A 107 -15.06 10.19 0.51
N ASP A 108 -15.80 11.29 0.39
CA ASP A 108 -15.37 12.59 0.87
C ASP A 108 -15.58 12.75 2.40
N HIS A 109 -15.39 13.97 2.89
CA HIS A 109 -15.53 14.28 4.31
C HIS A 109 -16.98 14.27 4.80
N ASP A 110 -17.95 14.50 3.92
CA ASP A 110 -19.38 14.46 4.21
C ASP A 110 -19.96 13.04 4.06
N GLY A 111 -19.19 12.11 3.50
CA GLY A 111 -19.58 10.72 3.27
C GLY A 111 -20.14 10.46 1.88
N ASN A 112 -20.08 11.44 0.97
CA ASN A 112 -20.50 11.23 -0.41
C ASN A 112 -19.49 10.35 -1.13
N ALA A 113 -19.99 9.47 -1.99
CA ALA A 113 -19.15 8.61 -2.81
C ALA A 113 -18.36 9.44 -3.83
N ILE A 114 -17.07 9.15 -3.94
CA ILE A 114 -16.17 9.62 -4.99
C ILE A 114 -16.00 8.47 -5.99
N GLU A 115 -16.05 8.78 -7.29
CA GLU A 115 -15.87 7.79 -8.35
C GLU A 115 -14.56 7.00 -8.17
N VAL A 116 -14.65 5.67 -8.19
CA VAL A 116 -13.50 4.76 -8.15
C VAL A 116 -13.20 4.23 -9.55
N LYS A 117 -11.91 4.26 -9.92
CA LYS A 117 -11.39 3.66 -11.17
C LYS A 117 -10.40 2.55 -10.83
N PRO A 118 -10.15 1.57 -11.74
CA PRO A 118 -9.20 0.48 -11.49
C PRO A 118 -7.83 0.96 -11.04
N VAL A 119 -7.40 2.12 -11.58
CA VAL A 119 -6.19 2.83 -11.16
C VAL A 119 -6.49 4.32 -11.06
N MET A 120 -6.09 4.95 -9.95
CA MET A 120 -6.22 6.39 -9.71
C MET A 120 -4.93 6.96 -9.14
N ALA A 121 -4.68 8.25 -9.38
CA ALA A 121 -3.58 8.98 -8.77
C ALA A 121 -4.14 10.01 -7.79
N LEU A 122 -3.88 9.86 -6.50
CA LEU A 122 -4.30 10.83 -5.48
C LEU A 122 -3.19 11.83 -5.18
N CYS A 123 -3.57 13.10 -5.07
CA CYS A 123 -2.67 14.18 -4.72
C CYS A 123 -2.23 14.02 -3.26
N ARG A 124 -0.93 14.12 -3.00
CA ARG A 124 -0.37 14.21 -1.65
C ARG A 124 0.60 15.36 -1.44
N CYS A 125 0.78 16.22 -2.45
CA CYS A 125 1.66 17.38 -2.39
C CYS A 125 0.96 18.63 -1.86
N GLY A 126 -0.36 18.64 -1.74
CA GLY A 126 -1.14 19.80 -1.29
C GLY A 126 -1.48 20.83 -2.36
N HIS A 127 -0.93 20.74 -3.58
CA HIS A 127 -1.02 21.81 -4.59
C HIS A 127 -1.89 21.51 -5.82
N SER A 128 -2.51 20.32 -5.89
CA SER A 128 -3.38 20.01 -7.03
C SER A 128 -4.57 20.96 -7.09
N LYS A 129 -5.00 21.33 -8.30
CA LYS A 129 -6.22 22.09 -8.56
C LYS A 129 -7.44 21.17 -8.74
N ASN A 130 -7.21 19.86 -8.84
CA ASN A 130 -8.24 18.82 -9.00
C ASN A 130 -8.27 17.86 -7.79
N LYS A 131 -8.04 18.37 -6.57
CA LYS A 131 -8.05 17.55 -5.35
C LYS A 131 -9.40 16.81 -5.22
N PRO A 132 -9.41 15.55 -4.76
CA PRO A 132 -8.30 14.78 -4.20
C PRO A 132 -7.38 14.13 -5.25
N PHE A 133 -7.66 14.26 -6.53
CA PHE A 133 -6.84 13.66 -7.59
C PHE A 133 -5.56 14.45 -7.84
N CYS A 134 -4.55 13.77 -8.38
CA CYS A 134 -3.33 14.41 -8.84
C CYS A 134 -3.49 14.90 -10.28
N ASP A 135 -3.09 16.14 -10.53
CA ASP A 135 -3.04 16.82 -11.84
C ASP A 135 -1.61 17.11 -12.31
N GLY A 136 -0.59 16.69 -11.54
CA GLY A 136 0.82 16.88 -11.88
C GLY A 136 1.50 18.07 -11.19
N SER A 137 0.77 18.90 -10.43
CA SER A 137 1.32 20.09 -9.77
C SER A 137 2.46 19.82 -8.78
N HIS A 138 2.67 18.57 -8.36
CA HIS A 138 3.79 18.18 -7.50
C HIS A 138 5.17 18.49 -8.09
N LYS A 139 5.30 18.49 -9.44
CA LYS A 139 6.57 18.80 -10.11
C LYS A 139 6.93 20.28 -9.94
N GLU A 140 6.00 21.16 -10.29
CA GLU A 140 6.17 22.61 -10.19
C GLU A 140 6.27 23.06 -8.73
N ALA A 141 5.54 22.41 -7.83
CA ALA A 141 5.60 22.67 -6.39
C ALA A 141 6.88 22.15 -5.71
N GLY A 142 7.77 21.44 -6.42
CA GLY A 142 9.00 20.89 -5.84
C GLY A 142 8.74 19.88 -4.72
N PHE A 143 7.66 19.10 -4.82
CA PHE A 143 7.27 18.18 -3.77
C PHE A 143 8.33 17.09 -3.53
N SER A 144 8.76 16.94 -2.29
CA SER A 144 9.68 15.87 -1.87
C SER A 144 8.93 14.77 -1.11
N SER A 145 9.20 13.51 -1.47
CA SER A 145 8.69 12.35 -0.73
C SER A 145 9.54 11.94 0.46
N ALA A 146 10.61 12.68 0.78
CA ALA A 146 11.50 12.34 1.88
C ALA A 146 10.75 12.22 3.21
N ASN A 147 11.08 11.15 3.94
CA ASN A 147 10.73 11.03 5.35
C ASN A 147 11.87 11.66 6.16
N GLU A 148 11.52 12.67 6.95
CA GLU A 148 12.41 13.51 7.74
C GLU A 148 12.25 13.21 9.24
N THR A 149 11.59 12.10 9.61
CA THR A 149 11.45 11.71 11.01
C THR A 149 12.78 11.22 11.57
N GLU A 150 13.20 11.79 12.71
CA GLU A 150 14.40 11.34 13.43
C GLU A 150 14.16 10.01 14.16
N ASN A 151 12.93 9.80 14.64
CA ASN A 151 12.51 8.57 15.30
C ASN A 151 11.41 7.88 14.48
N PRO A 152 11.74 6.87 13.67
CA PRO A 152 10.79 6.22 12.76
C PRO A 152 9.76 5.33 13.46
N ASP A 153 10.01 4.92 14.70
CA ASP A 153 9.04 4.16 15.50
C ASP A 153 8.21 5.06 16.42
N GLY A 154 8.63 6.31 16.60
CA GLY A 154 7.99 7.27 17.47
C GLY A 154 8.16 6.94 18.96
N ARG A 155 7.56 7.77 19.80
CA ARG A 155 7.46 7.49 21.24
C ARG A 155 6.09 6.90 21.54
N VAL A 156 6.10 5.73 22.16
CA VAL A 156 4.89 5.03 22.60
C VAL A 156 4.71 5.26 24.10
N PHE A 157 3.53 5.75 24.46
CA PHE A 157 3.10 5.91 25.84
C PHE A 157 2.11 4.81 26.17
N ALA A 158 2.15 4.29 27.40
CA ALA A 158 1.15 3.37 27.91
C ALA A 158 0.48 4.01 29.13
N TYR A 159 -0.84 3.96 29.16
CA TYR A 159 -1.69 4.47 30.23
C TYR A 159 -2.45 3.27 30.77
N GLU A 160 -2.07 2.84 31.96
CA GLU A 160 -2.61 1.64 32.61
C GLU A 160 -3.86 2.06 33.41
N GLY A 161 -4.96 1.36 33.18
CA GLY A 161 -6.13 1.34 34.06
C GLY A 161 -6.36 -0.07 34.59
N GLY A 162 -7.37 -0.23 35.45
CA GLY A 162 -7.72 -1.49 36.08
C GLY A 162 -8.05 -2.61 35.07
N ASP A 163 -8.90 -2.30 34.09
CA ASP A 163 -9.41 -3.28 33.13
C ASP A 163 -8.84 -3.13 31.71
N ILE A 164 -8.22 -1.98 31.39
CA ILE A 164 -7.70 -1.70 30.05
C ILE A 164 -6.43 -0.84 30.12
N THR A 165 -5.44 -1.19 29.30
CA THR A 165 -4.27 -0.34 29.05
C THR A 165 -4.35 0.28 27.66
N VAL A 166 -4.30 1.61 27.60
CA VAL A 166 -4.29 2.38 26.34
C VAL A 166 -2.85 2.69 25.94
N GLN A 167 -2.49 2.36 24.71
CA GLN A 167 -1.22 2.73 24.10
C GLN A 167 -1.40 3.90 23.13
N TYR A 168 -0.49 4.86 23.16
CA TYR A 168 -0.49 6.02 22.29
C TYR A 168 0.88 6.20 21.63
N ASN A 169 0.93 6.11 20.29
CA ASN A 169 2.11 6.48 19.52
C ASN A 169 1.94 7.89 18.95
N LYS A 170 2.73 8.84 19.47
CA LYS A 170 2.63 10.26 19.10
C LYS A 170 2.92 10.51 17.61
N LEU A 171 3.86 9.78 17.03
CA LEU A 171 4.28 9.95 15.63
C LEU A 171 3.13 9.70 14.65
N LEU A 172 2.23 8.79 15.01
CA LEU A 172 1.11 8.37 14.16
C LEU A 172 -0.10 9.29 14.27
N CYS A 173 -0.12 10.26 15.18
CA CYS A 173 -1.32 11.05 15.45
C CYS A 173 -1.56 12.07 14.32
N SER A 174 -2.65 11.89 13.56
CA SER A 174 -3.09 12.89 12.58
C SER A 174 -3.71 14.13 13.21
N HIS A 175 -3.95 14.09 14.52
CA HIS A 175 -4.67 15.11 15.27
C HIS A 175 -6.13 15.38 14.82
N ALA A 176 -6.84 14.34 14.35
CA ALA A 176 -8.28 14.40 14.04
C ALA A 176 -9.20 14.74 15.23
N ALA A 177 -8.65 14.76 16.47
CA ALA A 177 -9.34 15.08 17.72
C ALA A 177 -10.54 14.17 18.09
N GLU A 178 -10.68 13.00 17.44
CA GLU A 178 -11.74 12.03 17.75
C GLU A 178 -11.75 11.61 19.23
N CYS A 179 -10.57 11.44 19.85
CA CYS A 179 -10.47 10.97 21.22
C CYS A 179 -11.10 11.93 22.24
N GLY A 180 -10.64 13.19 22.26
CA GLY A 180 -11.20 14.19 23.18
C GLY A 180 -12.66 14.56 22.85
N ARG A 181 -13.06 14.52 21.57
CA ARG A 181 -14.46 14.79 21.18
C ARG A 181 -15.43 13.72 21.68
N ARG A 182 -15.02 12.46 21.65
CA ARG A 182 -15.89 11.31 21.99
C ARG A 182 -15.90 11.02 23.47
N ASN A 183 -14.78 11.16 24.16
CA ASN A 183 -14.70 10.91 25.59
C ASN A 183 -13.64 11.80 26.24
N LEU A 184 -14.05 13.01 26.62
CA LEU A 184 -13.18 13.98 27.29
C LEU A 184 -12.79 13.53 28.70
N ALA A 185 -13.59 12.71 29.39
CA ALA A 185 -13.26 12.23 30.73
C ALA A 185 -11.99 11.35 30.71
N VAL A 186 -11.90 10.46 29.72
CA VAL A 186 -10.74 9.59 29.49
C VAL A 186 -9.63 10.31 28.75
N PHE A 187 -9.92 11.08 27.70
CA PHE A 187 -8.92 11.69 26.81
C PHE A 187 -8.97 13.23 26.90
N ASP A 188 -8.28 13.79 27.90
CA ASP A 188 -8.26 15.23 28.18
C ASP A 188 -6.86 15.84 27.95
N PRO A 189 -6.64 16.56 26.84
CA PRO A 189 -5.38 17.26 26.59
C PRO A 189 -4.99 18.29 27.67
N GLY A 190 -5.92 18.74 28.51
CA GLY A 190 -5.69 19.64 29.64
C GLY A 190 -5.16 18.96 30.90
N LYS A 191 -5.22 17.63 31.00
CA LYS A 191 -4.77 16.85 32.16
C LYS A 191 -3.39 16.23 31.96
N LYS A 192 -2.76 15.85 33.08
CA LYS A 192 -1.51 15.08 33.12
C LYS A 192 -1.65 13.95 34.14
N PRO A 193 -1.69 12.67 33.73
CA PRO A 193 -1.69 12.19 32.34
C PRO A 193 -2.96 12.65 31.57
N TRP A 194 -2.83 12.83 30.26
CA TRP A 194 -3.95 13.25 29.40
C TRP A 194 -4.89 12.09 29.03
N VAL A 195 -4.47 10.84 29.26
CA VAL A 195 -5.30 9.64 29.13
C VAL A 195 -5.48 9.03 30.51
N GLN A 196 -6.74 8.83 30.90
CA GLN A 196 -7.15 8.29 32.19
C GLN A 196 -8.15 7.13 31.95
N PRO A 197 -7.67 5.89 31.69
CA PRO A 197 -8.55 4.80 31.27
C PRO A 197 -9.69 4.49 32.24
N ASP A 198 -9.45 4.65 33.55
CA ASP A 198 -10.42 4.35 34.62
C ASP A 198 -11.56 5.39 34.75
N GLU A 199 -11.48 6.52 34.04
CA GLU A 199 -12.53 7.55 34.01
C GLU A 199 -13.66 7.21 33.02
N GLY A 200 -13.60 6.04 32.37
CA GLY A 200 -14.62 5.55 31.45
C GLY A 200 -14.78 4.04 31.52
N SER A 201 -15.89 3.53 30.98
CA SER A 201 -16.05 2.09 30.82
C SER A 201 -15.12 1.56 29.74
N VAL A 202 -14.70 0.30 29.84
CA VAL A 202 -13.90 -0.39 28.81
C VAL A 202 -14.52 -0.22 27.42
N GLU A 203 -15.84 -0.41 27.30
CA GLU A 203 -16.58 -0.21 26.05
C GLU A 203 -16.40 1.19 25.47
N SER A 204 -16.58 2.23 26.30
CA SER A 204 -16.39 3.63 25.87
C SER A 204 -14.96 3.93 25.43
N VAL A 205 -13.96 3.28 26.05
CA VAL A 205 -12.56 3.42 25.64
C VAL A 205 -12.34 2.73 24.30
N LEU A 206 -12.82 1.50 24.12
CA LEU A 206 -12.72 0.75 22.87
C LEU A 206 -13.39 1.50 21.70
N GLU A 207 -14.53 2.15 21.92
CA GLU A 207 -15.17 3.00 20.90
C GLU A 207 -14.26 4.13 20.43
N VAL A 208 -13.54 4.78 21.36
CA VAL A 208 -12.57 5.83 21.03
C VAL A 208 -11.37 5.27 20.26
N LEU A 209 -10.82 4.13 20.69
CA LEU A 209 -9.72 3.47 19.98
C LEU A 209 -10.15 3.08 18.55
N HIS A 210 -11.37 2.57 18.38
CA HIS A 210 -11.95 2.26 17.08
C HIS A 210 -12.23 3.51 16.23
N ALA A 211 -12.50 4.66 16.85
CA ALA A 211 -12.68 5.92 16.13
C ALA A 211 -11.36 6.56 15.67
N CYS A 212 -10.22 6.30 16.34
CA CYS A 212 -8.93 6.89 16.00
C CYS A 212 -8.52 6.55 14.55
N PRO A 213 -8.55 7.50 13.59
CA PRO A 213 -8.41 7.17 12.17
C PRO A 213 -6.98 6.79 11.79
N SER A 214 -6.00 7.32 12.51
CA SER A 214 -4.59 7.11 12.19
C SER A 214 -3.97 5.87 12.81
N GLY A 215 -4.70 5.18 13.70
CA GLY A 215 -4.12 4.09 14.50
C GLY A 215 -3.08 4.59 15.51
N ALA A 216 -3.12 5.87 15.92
CA ALA A 216 -2.24 6.37 16.96
C ALA A 216 -2.58 5.82 18.35
N LEU A 217 -3.83 5.39 18.54
CA LEU A 217 -4.33 4.78 19.77
C LEU A 217 -4.60 3.30 19.53
N ALA A 218 -4.14 2.47 20.47
CA ALA A 218 -4.33 1.02 20.48
C ALA A 218 -4.60 0.56 21.91
N ARG A 219 -5.17 -0.64 22.08
CA ARG A 219 -5.16 -1.32 23.38
C ARG A 219 -3.93 -2.21 23.46
N ARG A 220 -3.42 -2.42 24.67
CA ARG A 220 -2.42 -3.47 24.91
C ARG A 220 -3.11 -4.84 24.93
N SER A 221 -2.59 -5.83 24.21
CA SER A 221 -3.04 -7.23 24.29
C SER A 221 -2.54 -7.91 25.58
N ALA A 222 -3.00 -9.12 25.87
CA ALA A 222 -2.52 -9.89 27.02
C ALA A 222 -1.02 -10.20 26.92
N GLU A 223 -0.50 -10.32 25.70
CA GLU A 223 0.92 -10.55 25.36
C GLU A 223 1.73 -9.26 25.26
N GLY A 224 1.11 -8.10 25.55
CA GLY A 224 1.76 -6.80 25.54
C GLY A 224 1.82 -6.11 24.17
N ALA A 225 1.26 -6.70 23.11
CA ALA A 225 1.28 -6.15 21.76
C ALA A 225 0.29 -4.99 21.59
N SER A 226 0.55 -4.09 20.63
CA SER A 226 -0.39 -3.03 20.25
C SER A 226 -1.49 -3.57 19.35
N GLU A 227 -2.70 -3.61 19.87
CA GLU A 227 -3.87 -4.08 19.15
C GLU A 227 -4.77 -2.92 18.72
N HIS A 228 -4.96 -2.83 17.41
CA HIS A 228 -5.73 -1.76 16.77
C HIS A 228 -7.11 -2.25 16.40
N LEU A 229 -8.14 -1.50 16.80
CA LEU A 229 -9.51 -1.78 16.42
C LEU A 229 -9.81 -1.20 15.04
N VAL A 230 -10.09 -2.09 14.08
CA VAL A 230 -10.35 -1.76 12.69
C VAL A 230 -11.54 -2.56 12.19
N GLY A 231 -12.51 -1.91 11.57
CA GLY A 231 -13.59 -2.59 10.84
C GLY A 231 -13.09 -3.32 9.59
N GLU A 232 -13.98 -4.03 8.90
CA GLU A 232 -13.64 -4.85 7.73
C GLU A 232 -13.62 -4.07 6.41
N GLU A 233 -14.11 -2.83 6.43
CA GLU A 233 -14.31 -2.02 5.24
C GLU A 233 -13.00 -1.66 4.54
N VAL A 234 -12.92 -1.93 3.25
CA VAL A 234 -11.81 -1.52 2.38
C VAL A 234 -12.14 -0.14 1.83
N MET A 235 -11.54 0.91 2.41
CA MET A 235 -11.90 2.26 2.05
C MET A 235 -10.77 3.28 2.15
N ILE A 236 -10.92 4.35 1.37
CA ILE A 236 -10.27 5.64 1.60
C ILE A 236 -11.36 6.67 1.91
N ARG A 237 -11.15 7.49 2.94
CA ARG A 237 -11.94 8.71 3.21
C ARG A 237 -11.06 9.94 3.13
N VAL A 238 -11.55 10.99 2.48
CA VAL A 238 -10.91 12.31 2.51
C VAL A 238 -11.33 13.02 3.78
N GLU A 239 -10.38 13.36 4.66
CA GLU A 239 -10.66 14.22 5.80
C GLU A 239 -10.61 15.70 5.37
N LYS A 240 -11.62 16.49 5.73
CA LYS A 240 -11.70 17.92 5.39
C LYS A 240 -10.44 18.64 5.85
N ASN A 241 -9.75 19.33 4.93
CA ASN A 241 -8.49 20.02 5.22
C ASN A 241 -7.41 19.12 5.87
N GLY A 242 -7.52 17.81 5.72
CA GLY A 242 -6.72 16.83 6.45
C GLY A 242 -6.23 15.68 5.55
N PRO A 243 -5.74 14.59 6.16
CA PRO A 243 -5.18 13.47 5.43
C PRO A 243 -6.22 12.60 4.70
N TYR A 244 -5.73 11.61 3.97
CA TYR A 244 -6.53 10.45 3.62
C TYR A 244 -6.58 9.49 4.80
N GLN A 245 -7.77 9.06 5.21
CA GLN A 245 -7.95 7.97 6.17
C GLN A 245 -8.09 6.66 5.40
N VAL A 246 -7.26 5.67 5.69
CA VAL A 246 -7.18 4.42 4.94
C VAL A 246 -7.52 3.25 5.86
N ARG A 247 -8.38 2.35 5.40
CA ARG A 247 -8.74 1.10 6.09
C ARG A 247 -8.61 -0.09 5.14
N ASN A 248 -7.91 -1.14 5.57
CA ASN A 248 -7.74 -2.42 4.89
C ASN A 248 -7.21 -2.34 3.45
N LEU A 249 -6.32 -1.39 3.15
CA LEU A 249 -5.53 -1.35 1.91
C LEU A 249 -4.06 -1.60 2.23
N ALA A 250 -3.40 -2.42 1.41
CA ALA A 250 -1.95 -2.58 1.49
C ALA A 250 -1.24 -1.29 1.09
N LEU A 251 -0.15 -0.94 1.77
CA LEU A 251 0.72 0.18 1.43
C LEU A 251 2.09 -0.35 1.00
N GLU A 252 2.39 -0.29 -0.28
CA GLU A 252 3.65 -0.81 -0.82
C GLU A 252 4.80 0.19 -0.66
N GLY A 253 5.98 -0.32 -0.29
CA GLY A 253 7.23 0.46 -0.25
C GLY A 253 7.33 1.46 0.91
N ALA A 254 6.41 1.44 1.86
CA ALA A 254 6.48 2.25 3.07
C ALA A 254 6.82 1.39 4.28
N ARG A 255 7.71 1.89 5.15
CA ARG A 255 7.98 1.30 6.46
C ARG A 255 6.94 1.82 7.46
N PHE A 256 6.24 0.91 8.14
CA PHE A 256 5.41 1.25 9.30
C PHE A 256 6.28 1.35 10.56
N ALA A 257 5.88 2.23 11.49
CA ALA A 257 6.43 2.23 12.84
C ALA A 257 6.09 0.90 13.54
N ALA A 258 6.95 0.42 14.44
CA ALA A 258 6.80 -0.90 15.08
C ALA A 258 5.42 -1.16 15.72
N THR A 259 4.73 -0.12 16.23
CA THR A 259 3.40 -0.25 16.84
C THR A 259 2.25 0.22 15.94
N ALA A 260 2.52 0.57 14.69
CA ALA A 260 1.49 1.07 13.77
C ALA A 260 0.64 -0.07 13.21
N SER A 261 -0.61 0.23 12.86
CA SER A 261 -1.45 -0.70 12.13
C SER A 261 -1.18 -0.64 10.63
N GLU A 262 -0.98 -1.80 10.00
CA GLU A 262 -0.99 -1.93 8.54
C GLU A 262 -2.40 -1.94 7.95
N ARG A 263 -3.43 -2.03 8.80
CA ARG A 263 -4.85 -2.07 8.39
C ARG A 263 -5.57 -0.74 8.56
N LYS A 264 -5.02 0.19 9.34
CA LYS A 264 -5.63 1.49 9.61
C LYS A 264 -4.57 2.55 9.81
N TYR A 265 -4.48 3.47 8.85
CA TYR A 265 -3.46 4.51 8.86
C TYR A 265 -3.94 5.73 8.08
N VAL A 266 -3.20 6.82 8.19
CA VAL A 266 -3.48 8.07 7.46
C VAL A 266 -2.32 8.44 6.55
N LEU A 267 -2.64 8.95 5.37
CA LEU A 267 -1.64 9.42 4.41
C LEU A 267 -1.70 10.94 4.28
N CYS A 268 -0.54 11.58 4.26
CA CYS A 268 -0.43 13.03 4.12
C CYS A 268 -1.05 13.49 2.79
N ARG A 269 -1.84 14.57 2.84
CA ARG A 269 -2.44 15.20 1.66
C ARG A 269 -1.88 16.58 1.35
N CYS A 270 -1.32 17.26 2.36
CA CYS A 270 -0.81 18.63 2.27
C CYS A 270 0.65 18.74 1.81
N GLY A 271 1.41 17.64 1.74
CA GLY A 271 2.83 17.64 1.41
C GLY A 271 3.80 18.04 2.55
N LEU A 272 3.29 18.54 3.68
CA LEU A 272 4.10 19.13 4.77
C LEU A 272 4.52 18.15 5.87
N SER A 273 3.97 16.92 5.90
CA SER A 273 4.32 15.93 6.92
C SER A 273 5.81 15.62 6.89
N ARG A 274 6.46 15.50 8.04
CA ARG A 274 7.84 15.00 8.14
C ARG A 274 7.87 13.48 8.09
N ASN A 275 6.79 12.79 8.47
CA ASN A 275 6.69 11.33 8.45
C ASN A 275 6.12 10.75 7.14
N LYS A 276 6.51 11.29 5.97
CA LYS A 276 5.92 10.87 4.67
C LYS A 276 6.16 9.37 4.42
N PRO A 277 5.18 8.65 3.82
CA PRO A 277 3.93 9.16 3.25
C PRO A 277 2.81 9.36 4.28
N PHE A 278 3.03 9.03 5.55
CA PHE A 278 2.04 9.17 6.61
C PHE A 278 1.81 10.64 7.00
N CYS A 279 0.65 10.93 7.59
CA CYS A 279 0.37 12.24 8.16
C CYS A 279 0.75 12.28 9.64
N ASP A 280 1.51 13.29 10.04
CA ASP A 280 1.95 13.55 11.42
C ASP A 280 1.20 14.74 12.09
N GLY A 281 0.13 15.21 11.44
CA GLY A 281 -0.67 16.35 11.94
C GLY A 281 -0.16 17.74 11.54
N THR A 282 1.00 17.88 10.89
CA THR A 282 1.59 19.19 10.50
C THR A 282 0.63 20.07 9.68
N HIS A 283 -0.29 19.46 8.91
CA HIS A 283 -1.31 20.20 8.14
C HIS A 283 -2.18 21.12 9.01
N ARG A 284 -2.46 20.73 10.26
CA ARG A 284 -3.25 21.54 11.19
C ARG A 284 -2.48 22.76 11.64
N ASP A 285 -1.22 22.56 12.03
CA ASP A 285 -0.35 23.61 12.55
C ASP A 285 0.01 24.62 11.44
N ALA A 286 0.16 24.13 10.20
CA ALA A 286 0.34 24.96 9.01
C ALA A 286 -0.97 25.59 8.49
N GLY A 287 -2.13 25.26 9.06
CA GLY A 287 -3.42 25.78 8.63
C GLY A 287 -3.81 25.40 7.19
N TRP A 288 -3.31 24.29 6.66
CA TRP A 288 -3.58 23.86 5.29
C TRP A 288 -5.09 23.66 5.05
N ARG A 289 -5.55 23.96 3.83
CA ARG A 289 -6.95 23.81 3.41
C ARG A 289 -7.04 23.14 2.04
N ASP A 290 -8.20 22.55 1.76
CA ASP A 290 -8.46 21.90 0.46
C ASP A 290 -8.37 22.87 -0.72
N GLY A 291 -8.79 24.12 -0.51
CA GLY A 291 -8.72 25.19 -1.51
C GLY A 291 -7.35 25.89 -1.60
N SER A 292 -6.36 25.50 -0.79
CA SER A 292 -5.00 26.05 -0.83
C SER A 292 -4.22 25.62 -2.07
#